data_AF-A0A933TBU7-F1
#
_entry.id   AF-A0A933TBU7-F1
#
_cell.length_a   1.000
_cell.length_b   1.000
_cell.length_c   1.000
_cell.angle_alpha   90.00
_cell.angle_beta   90.00
_cell.angle_gamma   90.00
#
_symmetry.space_group_name_H-M   'P 1'
#
loop_
_entity.id
_entity.type
_entity.pdbx_description
1 polymer ?
#
loop_
_entity_poly.entity_id
_entity_poly.type
_entity_poly.pdbx_seq_one_letter_code
_entity_poly.pdbx_strand_id
1 'polypeptide(L)' 'MGIVFTGKEKTEDGIRISAITEGLDIYIDLERVTSKSTKISVDARKNLVLKDKATAAEIIAQIEKFLNGKNNK' A
#
# COMPACT_ATOMS: atom_id res chain seq x y z
N MET A 1 -9.31 -9.72 -12.81
CA MET A 1 -10.24 -8.86 -12.03
C MET A 1 -9.48 -7.67 -11.42
N GLY A 2 -10.18 -6.62 -10.98
CA GLY A 2 -9.57 -5.44 -10.33
C GLY A 2 -9.15 -5.69 -8.87
N ILE A 3 -8.59 -4.67 -8.22
CA ILE A 3 -8.24 -4.70 -6.79
C ILE A 3 -9.50 -4.51 -5.95
N VAL A 4 -9.72 -5.38 -4.96
CA VAL A 4 -10.85 -5.32 -4.01
C VAL A 4 -10.34 -4.94 -2.63
N PHE A 5 -10.84 -3.83 -2.09
CA PHE A 5 -10.56 -3.43 -0.71
C PHE A 5 -11.22 -4.39 0.28
N THR A 6 -10.45 -4.91 1.23
CA THR A 6 -10.94 -5.87 2.23
C THR A 6 -11.02 -5.28 3.63
N GLY A 7 -10.20 -4.28 3.95
CA GLY A 7 -10.24 -3.69 5.28
C GLY A 7 -9.22 -2.59 5.50
N LYS A 8 -9.45 -1.88 6.60
CA LYS A 8 -8.53 -0.89 7.14
C LYS A 8 -8.59 -0.99 8.66
N GLU A 9 -7.42 -1.09 9.27
CA GLU A 9 -7.26 -1.20 10.69
C GLU A 9 -6.21 -0.21 11.20
N LYS A 10 -6.36 0.18 12.46
CA LYS A 10 -5.40 1.04 13.14
C LYS A 10 -4.30 0.15 13.73
N THR A 11 -3.06 0.45 13.43
CA THR A 11 -1.90 -0.21 14.03
C THR A 11 -1.31 0.69 15.13
N GLU A 12 -0.35 0.18 15.89
CA GLU A 12 0.36 0.98 16.91
C GLU A 12 1.00 2.23 16.28
N ASP A 13 1.61 2.07 15.10
CA ASP A 13 2.39 3.11 14.42
C ASP A 13 1.61 3.85 13.31
N GLY A 14 0.35 3.47 13.04
CA GLY A 14 -0.48 4.14 12.05
C GLY A 14 -1.68 3.33 11.56
N ILE A 15 -1.71 3.03 10.25
CA ILE A 15 -2.85 2.40 9.57
C ILE A 15 -2.34 1.30 8.66
N ARG A 16 -2.98 0.13 8.72
CA ARG A 16 -2.86 -0.89 7.68
C ARG A 16 -4.11 -0.87 6.81
N ILE A 17 -3.89 -1.02 5.51
CA ILE A 17 -4.92 -1.19 4.49
C ILE A 17 -4.71 -2.57 3.87
N SER A 18 -5.77 -3.35 3.82
CA SER A 18 -5.79 -4.68 3.23
C SER A 18 -6.64 -4.68 1.97
N ALA A 19 -6.14 -5.33 0.93
CA ALA A 19 -6.84 -5.54 -0.33
C ALA A 19 -6.46 -6.89 -0.94
N ILE A 20 -7.31 -7.41 -1.82
CA ILE A 20 -7.09 -8.67 -2.53
C ILE A 20 -7.31 -8.51 -4.03
N THR A 21 -6.65 -9.36 -4.79
CA THR A 21 -6.89 -9.58 -6.21
C THR A 21 -7.17 -11.06 -6.44
N GLU A 22 -7.26 -11.48 -7.70
CA GLU A 22 -7.43 -12.89 -8.06
C GLU A 22 -6.25 -13.78 -7.65
N GLY A 23 -5.04 -13.21 -7.49
CA GLY A 23 -3.83 -14.00 -7.20
C GLY A 23 -2.89 -13.40 -6.16
N LEU A 24 -3.23 -12.26 -5.58
CA LEU A 24 -2.39 -11.56 -4.61
C LEU A 24 -3.21 -11.02 -3.44
N ASP A 25 -2.67 -11.20 -2.24
CA ASP A 25 -3.00 -10.42 -1.06
C ASP A 25 -2.10 -9.18 -1.05
N ILE A 26 -2.68 -8.02 -0.77
CA ILE A 26 -2.00 -6.73 -0.77
C ILE A 26 -2.19 -6.09 0.61
N TYR A 27 -1.08 -5.77 1.25
CA TYR A 27 -1.04 -5.01 2.49
C TYR A 27 -0.28 -3.70 2.27
N ILE A 28 -0.88 -2.59 2.67
CA ILE A 28 -0.24 -1.28 2.64
C ILE A 28 -0.21 -0.76 4.07
N ASP A 29 1.00 -0.62 4.61
CA ASP A 29 1.25 -0.07 5.93
C ASP A 29 1.66 1.39 5.82
N LEU A 30 0.92 2.25 6.52
CA LEU A 30 1.17 3.68 6.64
C LEU A 30 1.62 3.95 8.07
N GLU A 31 2.93 4.18 8.25
CA GLU A 31 3.52 4.46 9.55
C GLU A 31 3.91 5.93 9.65
N ARG A 32 3.50 6.60 10.73
CA ARG A 32 3.86 8.00 10.95
C ARG A 32 5.30 8.09 11.44
N VAL A 33 6.17 8.70 10.66
CA VAL A 33 7.58 8.95 11.06
C VAL A 33 7.71 10.31 11.73
N THR A 34 7.07 11.34 11.18
CA THR A 34 7.03 12.69 11.78
C THR A 34 5.64 13.32 11.61
N SER A 35 5.47 14.58 12.02
CA SER A 35 4.24 15.32 11.75
C SER A 35 3.98 15.57 10.27
N LYS A 36 5.02 15.49 9.42
CA LYS A 36 4.97 15.80 7.98
C LYS A 36 5.40 14.64 7.08
N SER A 37 5.82 13.51 7.65
CA SER A 37 6.34 12.38 6.88
C SER A 37 5.72 11.07 7.35
N THR A 38 5.30 10.27 6.37
CA THR A 38 4.72 8.94 6.54
C THR A 38 5.56 7.96 5.73
N LYS A 39 5.99 6.86 6.36
CA LYS A 39 6.60 5.73 5.66
C LYS A 39 5.47 4.86 5.11
N ILE A 40 5.59 4.50 3.84
CA ILE A 40 4.65 3.61 3.16
C ILE A 40 5.38 2.32 2.85
N SER A 41 4.89 1.21 3.40
CA SER A 41 5.38 -0.13 3.09
C SER A 41 4.29 -0.86 2.32
N VAL A 42 4.62 -1.39 1.14
CA VAL A 42 3.69 -2.18 0.32
C VAL A 42 4.17 -3.62 0.27
N ASP A 43 3.29 -4.53 0.61
CA ASP A 43 3.54 -5.96 0.54
C ASP A 43 2.47 -6.64 -0.31
N ALA A 44 2.80 -6.91 -1.56
CA ALA A 44 2.00 -7.73 -2.46
C ALA A 44 2.54 -9.16 -2.42
N ARG A 45 1.70 -10.14 -2.09
CA ARG A 45 2.13 -11.54 -1.99
C ARG A 45 1.13 -12.48 -2.63
N LYS A 46 1.64 -13.52 -3.29
CA LYS A 46 0.86 -14.67 -3.71
C LYS A 46 0.88 -15.71 -2.59
N ASN A 47 -0.26 -15.93 -1.96
CA ASN A 47 -0.38 -16.71 -0.72
C ASN A 47 0.53 -16.15 0.40
N LEU A 48 0.84 -16.95 1.43
CA LEU A 48 1.63 -16.48 2.58
C LEU A 48 3.13 -16.25 2.30
N VAL A 49 3.68 -16.70 1.17
CA VAL A 49 5.14 -16.92 1.06
C VAL A 49 5.84 -16.19 -0.10
N LEU A 50 5.16 -15.98 -1.24
CA LEU A 50 5.82 -15.44 -2.43
C LEU A 50 5.52 -13.96 -2.61
N LYS A 51 6.52 -13.10 -2.40
CA LYS A 51 6.38 -11.66 -2.61
C LYS A 51 6.46 -11.29 -4.08
N ASP A 52 5.49 -10.50 -4.54
CA ASP A 52 5.50 -9.86 -5.85
C ASP A 52 6.04 -8.43 -5.74
N LYS A 53 7.35 -8.29 -5.97
CA LYS A 53 8.04 -7.01 -5.90
C LYS A 53 7.63 -6.05 -7.01
N ALA A 54 7.30 -6.57 -8.20
CA ALA A 54 6.94 -5.72 -9.34
C ALA A 54 5.60 -5.02 -9.07
N THR A 55 4.62 -5.78 -8.59
CA THR A 55 3.31 -5.22 -8.20
C THR A 55 3.45 -4.23 -7.04
N ALA A 56 4.25 -4.54 -6.01
CA ALA A 56 4.49 -3.61 -4.91
C ALA A 56 5.13 -2.28 -5.37
N ALA A 57 6.12 -2.35 -6.26
CA ALA A 57 6.79 -1.17 -6.80
C ALA A 57 5.84 -0.29 -7.64
N GLU A 58 4.98 -0.90 -8.46
CA GLU A 58 3.99 -0.18 -9.26
C GLU A 58 2.96 0.54 -8.38
N ILE A 59 2.50 -0.09 -7.30
CA ILE A 59 1.61 0.55 -6.32
C ILE A 59 2.29 1.79 -5.71
N ILE A 60 3.56 1.69 -5.32
CA ILE A 60 4.33 2.84 -4.80
C ILE A 60 4.43 3.95 -5.86
N ALA A 61 4.79 3.61 -7.10
CA ALA A 61 4.89 4.58 -8.18
C ALA A 61 3.57 5.32 -8.45
N GLN A 62 2.44 4.63 -8.37
CA GLN A 62 1.11 5.25 -8.50
C GLN A 62 0.78 6.17 -7.32
N ILE A 63 1.14 5.79 -6.10
CA ILE A 63 0.98 6.65 -4.92
C ILE A 63 1.81 7.92 -5.08
N GLU A 64 3.08 7.81 -5.48
CA GLU A 64 3.95 8.97 -5.74
C GLU A 64 3.36 9.88 -6.80
N LYS A 65 2.90 9.32 -7.92
CA LYS A 65 2.23 10.07 -8.99
C LYS A 65 0.98 10.81 -8.48
N PHE A 66 0.16 10.16 -7.68
CA PHE A 66 -1.04 10.76 -7.11
C PHE A 66 -0.72 11.89 -6.12
N LEU A 67 0.27 11.68 -5.24
CA LEU A 67 0.70 12.69 -4.28
C LEU A 67 1.33 13.91 -4.97
N ASN A 68 2.18 13.69 -6.00
CA ASN A 68 2.78 14.76 -6.77
C ASN A 68 1.76 15.53 -7.61
N GLY A 69 0.77 14.85 -8.17
CA GLY A 69 -0.32 15.48 -8.91
C GLY A 69 -1.18 16.42 -8.05
N LYS A 70 -1.21 16.20 -6.72
CA LYS A 70 -1.94 17.05 -5.77
C LYS A 70 -1.21 18.36 -5.43
N ASN A 71 0.10 18.43 -5.64
CA ASN A 71 0.92 19.61 -5.36
C ASN A 71 0.95 20.64 -6.52
N ASN A 72 0.39 20.30 -7.68
CA ASN A 72 0.36 21.14 -8.89
C ASN A 72 -1.01 21.82 -9.12
N LYS A 73 -1.81 22.00 -8.08
CA LYS A 73 -3.12 22.65 -8.13
C LYS A 73 -3.25 23.64 -6.98
#